data_AF-A0A9E4WVI4-F1
#
_entry.id   AF-A0A9E4WVI4-F1
#
_cell.length_a   1.000
_cell.length_b   1.000
_cell.length_c   1.000
_cell.angle_alpha   90.00
_cell.angle_beta   90.00
_cell.angle_gamma   90.00
#
_symmetry.space_group_name_H-M   'P 1'
#
loop_
_entity.id
_entity.type
_entity.pdbx_description
1 polymer ?
#
loop_
_entity_poly.entity_id
_entity_poly.type
_entity_poly.pdbx_seq_one_letter_code
_entity_poly.pdbx_strand_id
1 'polypeptide(L)' 'VPTVMIGGMPAATVGGMAVCVGPPDSIIMGSATVMIGGTPAARMGDSTAHGGTITVGCPTVMIGG' A
#
# COMPACT_ATOMS: atom_id res chain seq x y z
N VAL A 1 -16.53 1.40 3.36
CA VAL A 1 -16.14 2.83 3.36
C VAL A 1 -14.68 2.93 3.73
N PRO A 2 -13.84 3.73 3.04
CA PRO A 2 -12.46 3.95 3.47
C PRO A 2 -12.48 4.68 4.81
N THR A 3 -11.73 4.17 5.79
CA THR A 3 -11.71 4.71 7.16
C THR A 3 -10.51 5.61 7.44
N VAL A 4 -9.44 5.50 6.63
CA VAL A 4 -8.21 6.30 6.75
C VAL A 4 -7.84 6.85 5.39
N MET A 5 -7.53 8.15 5.37
CA MET A 5 -7.10 8.88 4.18
C MET A 5 -5.67 9.37 4.37
N ILE A 6 -4.81 9.23 3.36
CA ILE A 6 -3.44 9.73 3.33
C ILE A 6 -3.31 10.60 2.08
N GLY A 7 -2.86 11.85 2.25
CA GLY A 7 -2.76 12.80 1.13
C GLY A 7 -4.08 13.09 0.41
N GLY A 8 -5.22 12.92 1.08
CA GLY A 8 -6.55 13.10 0.49
C GLY A 8 -7.08 11.90 -0.30
N MET A 9 -6.35 10.79 -0.38
CA MET A 9 -6.76 9.55 -1.03
C MET A 9 -6.95 8.43 0.00
N PRO A 10 -7.78 7.41 -0.26
CA PRO A 10 -7.86 6.23 0.60
C PRO A 10 -6.48 5.59 0.78
N ALA A 11 -6.13 5.26 2.01
CA ALA A 11 -4.85 4.64 2.29
C ALA A 11 -4.78 3.22 1.71
N ALA A 12 -3.66 2.89 1.07
CA ALA A 12 -3.42 1.58 0.49
C ALA A 12 -3.08 0.53 1.57
N THR A 13 -3.61 -0.68 1.39
CA THR A 13 -3.39 -1.83 2.29
C THR A 13 -3.10 -3.08 1.48
N VAL A 14 -2.60 -4.13 2.13
CA VAL A 14 -2.49 -5.47 1.52
C VAL A 14 -3.84 -5.89 0.94
N GLY A 15 -3.82 -6.53 -0.24
CA GLY A 15 -4.98 -6.88 -1.04
C GLY A 15 -5.53 -5.74 -1.91
N GLY A 16 -5.05 -4.51 -1.72
CA GLY A 16 -5.38 -3.38 -2.58
C GLY A 16 -4.79 -3.52 -3.98
N MET A 17 -5.38 -2.80 -4.94
CA MET A 17 -4.86 -2.76 -6.31
C MET A 17 -3.64 -1.83 -6.41
N ALA A 18 -2.60 -2.31 -7.07
CA ALA A 18 -1.44 -1.52 -7.48
C ALA A 18 -1.43 -1.36 -9.00
N VAL A 19 -1.08 -0.16 -9.48
CA VAL A 19 -0.81 0.06 -10.90
C VAL A 19 0.66 -0.22 -11.13
N CYS A 20 0.95 -1.23 -11.95
CA CYS A 20 2.30 -1.63 -12.30
C CYS A 20 2.59 -1.28 -13.77
N VAL A 21 3.82 -1.54 -14.23
CA VAL A 21 4.14 -1.52 -15.66
C VAL A 21 3.53 -2.77 -16.30
N GLY A 22 2.24 -2.71 -16.64
CA GLY A 22 1.46 -3.86 -17.08
C GLY A 22 -0.01 -3.78 -16.63
N PRO A 23 -0.73 -4.92 -16.53
CA PRO A 23 -2.07 -4.95 -15.94
C PRO A 23 -2.02 -4.56 -14.45
N PRO A 24 -3.18 -4.17 -13.86
CA PRO A 24 -3.27 -3.97 -12.42
C PRO A 24 -2.84 -5.23 -11.65
N ASP A 25 -2.15 -5.01 -10.53
CA ASP A 25 -1.69 -6.06 -9.63
C ASP A 25 -2.31 -5.90 -8.24
N SER A 26 -2.04 -6.85 -7.35
CA SER A 26 -2.42 -6.82 -5.94
C SER A 26 -1.19 -6.65 -5.05
N ILE A 27 -1.34 -5.85 -4.00
CA ILE A 27 -0.32 -5.66 -2.97
C ILE A 27 -0.34 -6.88 -2.05
N ILE A 28 0.81 -7.55 -1.87
CA ILE A 28 0.90 -8.79 -1.06
C ILE A 28 1.73 -8.63 0.20
N MET A 29 2.49 -7.55 0.32
CA MET A 29 3.28 -7.22 1.52
C MET A 29 2.87 -5.85 2.07
N GLY A 30 3.04 -5.67 3.38
CA GLY A 30 2.68 -4.45 4.11
C GLY A 30 3.52 -4.31 5.37
N SER A 31 3.25 -3.27 6.16
CA SER A 31 3.83 -3.08 7.50
C SER A 31 3.50 -4.24 8.44
N ALA A 32 4.49 -4.65 9.24
CA ALA A 32 4.29 -5.67 10.27
C ALA A 32 3.57 -5.15 11.53
N THR A 33 3.52 -3.83 11.71
CA THR A 33 3.04 -3.20 12.96
C THR A 33 1.96 -2.14 12.74
N VAL A 34 1.90 -1.53 11.55
CA VAL A 34 0.91 -0.50 11.23
C VAL A 34 -0.25 -1.11 10.45
N MET A 35 -1.43 -1.02 11.04
CA MET A 35 -2.68 -1.55 10.49
C MET A 35 -3.61 -0.39 10.13
N ILE A 36 -4.23 -0.46 8.95
CA ILE A 36 -5.24 0.48 8.47
C ILE A 36 -6.54 -0.30 8.25
N GLY A 37 -7.58 0.06 9.00
CA GLY A 37 -8.85 -0.67 8.94
C GLY A 37 -8.74 -2.16 9.32
N GLY A 38 -7.70 -2.55 10.09
CA GLY A 38 -7.43 -3.94 10.44
C GLY A 38 -6.64 -4.72 9.39
N THR A 39 -6.15 -4.07 8.33
CA THR A 39 -5.32 -4.68 7.29
C THR A 39 -3.91 -4.06 7.29
N PRO A 40 -2.83 -4.82 7.03
CA PRO A 40 -1.49 -4.26 6.99
C PRO A 40 -1.37 -3.10 6.00
N ALA A 41 -0.79 -1.98 6.44
CA ALA A 41 -0.62 -0.78 5.62
C ALA A 41 0.45 -0.99 4.55
N ALA A 42 0.16 -0.59 3.30
CA ALA A 42 1.12 -0.69 2.20
C ALA A 42 2.13 0.47 2.24
N ARG A 43 3.38 0.19 1.86
CA ARG A 43 4.52 1.10 1.92
C ARG A 43 5.36 1.01 0.65
N MET A 44 6.16 2.04 0.42
CA MET A 44 7.19 1.99 -0.62
C MET A 44 8.17 0.85 -0.32
N GLY A 45 8.45 0.03 -1.34
CA GLY A 45 9.26 -1.19 -1.24
C GLY A 45 8.46 -2.47 -0.98
N ASP A 46 7.18 -2.39 -0.64
CA ASP A 46 6.36 -3.59 -0.45
C ASP A 46 6.08 -4.29 -1.79
N SER A 47 6.05 -5.62 -1.75
CA SER A 47 5.91 -6.48 -2.93
C SER A 47 4.47 -6.56 -3.44
N THR A 48 4.32 -6.73 -4.74
CA THR A 48 3.06 -7.05 -5.44
C THR A 48 3.06 -8.50 -5.94
N ALA A 49 1.90 -9.06 -6.27
CA ALA A 49 1.76 -10.49 -6.55
C ALA A 49 2.55 -10.97 -7.78
N HIS A 50 2.75 -10.14 -8.80
CA HIS A 50 3.55 -10.50 -9.98
C HIS A 50 5.06 -10.22 -9.81
N GLY A 51 5.51 -9.93 -8.58
CA GLY A 51 6.92 -9.66 -8.27
C GLY A 51 7.36 -8.20 -8.48
N GLY A 52 6.42 -7.27 -8.66
CA GLY A 52 6.70 -5.84 -8.64
C GLY A 52 6.90 -5.32 -7.20
N THR A 53 7.29 -4.06 -7.09
CA THR A 53 7.39 -3.33 -5.81
C THR A 53 6.72 -1.97 -5.90
N ILE A 54 6.17 -1.49 -4.79
CA ILE A 54 5.60 -0.14 -4.70
C ILE A 54 6.75 0.87 -4.74
N THR A 55 6.79 1.73 -5.77
CA THR A 55 7.90 2.68 -5.98
C THR A 55 7.58 4.12 -5.58
N VAL A 56 6.30 4.45 -5.35
CA VAL A 56 5.84 5.81 -5.04
C VAL A 56 4.77 5.75 -3.96
N GLY A 57 4.83 6.67 -3.01
CA GLY A 57 3.83 6.89 -1.96
C GLY A 57 3.53 8.37 -1.75
N CYS A 58 2.85 8.70 -0.64
CA CYS A 58 2.59 10.09 -0.26
C CYS A 58 3.90 10.78 0.18
N PRO A 59 4.30 11.92 -0.40
CA PRO A 59 5.61 12.53 -0.14
C PRO A 59 5.78 13.06 1.29
N THR A 60 4.68 13.25 2.03
CA THR A 60 4.69 13.82 3.39
C THR A 60 4.38 12.79 4.47
N VAL A 61 4.17 11.52 4.13
CA VAL A 61 3.79 10.48 5.09
C VAL A 61 4.69 9.26 4.91
N MET A 62 5.35 8.88 6.00
CA MET A 62 6.15 7.67 6.12
C MET A 62 5.46 6.71 7.08
N ILE A 63 5.29 5.45 6.67
CA ILE A 63 4.72 4.39 7.52
C ILE A 63 5.88 3.51 8.01
N GLY A 64 6.05 3.46 9.34
CA GLY A 64 7.11 2.68 9.99
C GLY A 64 6.79 1.20 10.19
N GLY A 65 7.68 0.53 10.95
CA GLY A 65 7.63 -0.91 11.23
C GLY A 65 8.24 -1.76 10.13
#